data_AF-A0A7W0LU62-F1
#
_entry.id   AF-A0A7W0LU62-F1
#
_cell.length_a   1.000
_cell.length_b   1.000
_cell.length_c   1.000
_cell.angle_alpha   90.00
_cell.angle_beta   90.00
_cell.angle_gamma   90.00
#
_symmetry.space_group_name_H-M   'P 1'
#
loop_
_entity.id
_entity.type
_entity.pdbx_description
1 polymer ?
#
loop_
_entity_poly.entity_id
_entity_poly.type
_entity_poly.pdbx_seq_one_letter_code
_entity_poly.pdbx_strand_id
1 'polypeptide(L)' 'MEESRRAVILIDVDRVADSCGYGVPLMSFEGMRPHLKLWSQKRLRAKGRDAFRDYQRQNNARSIDGLPAVSLEAK' A
#
# COMPACT_ATOMS: atom_id res chain seq x y z
N MET A 1 -2.09 -33.82 -25.60
CA MET A 1 -2.60 -33.05 -24.44
C MET A 1 -1.42 -32.81 -23.53
N GLU A 2 -0.86 -31.61 -23.55
CA GLU A 2 0.33 -31.26 -22.75
C GLU A 2 -0.10 -30.29 -21.65
N GLU A 3 -0.69 -30.84 -20.58
CA GLU A 3 -1.10 -30.09 -19.40
C GLU A 3 -0.38 -30.60 -18.16
N SER A 4 0.56 -29.79 -17.66
CA SER A 4 0.56 -29.23 -16.30
C SER A 4 1.96 -28.66 -16.00
N ARG A 5 2.16 -27.36 -16.21
CA ARG A 5 3.33 -26.66 -15.68
C ARG A 5 2.96 -26.04 -14.34
N ARG A 6 2.88 -26.88 -13.30
CA ARG A 6 2.83 -26.36 -11.92
C ARG A 6 4.16 -25.68 -11.62
N ALA A 7 4.12 -24.35 -11.49
CA ALA A 7 5.24 -23.61 -10.91
C ALA A 7 5.14 -23.71 -9.39
N VAL A 8 6.09 -24.38 -8.76
CA VAL A 8 6.25 -24.37 -7.30
C VAL A 8 7.29 -23.31 -6.98
N ILE A 9 6.88 -22.24 -6.32
CA ILE A 9 7.77 -21.16 -5.88
C ILE A 9 8.00 -21.34 -4.38
N LEU A 10 9.23 -21.69 -4.01
CA LEU A 10 9.67 -21.72 -2.62
C LEU A 10 10.34 -20.37 -2.29
N ILE A 11 9.81 -19.68 -1.29
CA ILE A 11 10.39 -18.44 -0.77
C ILE A 11 10.65 -18.61 0.72
N ASP A 12 11.74 -18.02 1.19
CA ASP A 12 11.96 -17.75 2.60
C ASP A 12 11.46 -16.33 2.90
N VAL A 13 10.72 -16.16 4.00
CA VAL A 13 10.02 -14.92 4.30
C VAL A 13 10.41 -14.45 5.69
N ASP A 14 11.22 -13.39 5.75
CA ASP A 14 11.68 -12.82 7.01
C ASP A 14 10.58 -12.03 7.75
N ARG A 15 9.65 -11.41 7.00
CA ARG A 15 8.59 -10.58 7.58
C ARG A 15 7.34 -10.54 6.70
N VAL A 16 6.19 -10.65 7.35
CA VAL A 16 4.87 -10.35 6.77
C VAL A 16 4.23 -9.16 7.49
N ALA A 17 3.42 -8.39 6.77
CA ALA A 17 2.61 -7.33 7.35
C ALA A 17 1.21 -7.41 6.75
N ASP A 18 0.21 -7.21 7.59
CA ASP A 18 -1.18 -7.06 7.16
C ASP A 18 -1.39 -5.68 6.55
N SER A 19 -2.18 -5.63 5.48
CA SER A 19 -2.65 -4.37 4.92
C SER A 19 -4.16 -4.28 5.12
N CYS A 20 -4.69 -3.06 5.29
CA CYS A 20 -6.12 -2.86 5.41
C CYS A 20 -6.91 -3.25 4.14
N GLY A 21 -6.22 -3.53 3.02
CA GLY A 21 -6.83 -4.00 1.78
C GLY A 21 -7.73 -2.98 1.08
N TYR A 22 -7.72 -1.70 1.51
CA TYR A 22 -8.65 -0.68 1.01
C TYR A 22 -8.53 -0.39 -0.49
N GLY A 23 -7.37 -0.66 -1.07
CA GLY A 23 -7.12 -0.56 -2.52
C GLY A 23 -7.10 -1.91 -3.25
N VAL A 24 -7.27 -3.03 -2.56
CA VAL A 24 -7.23 -4.37 -3.16
C VAL A 24 -8.63 -4.74 -3.65
N PRO A 25 -8.81 -5.16 -4.92
CA PRO A 25 -10.09 -5.63 -5.43
C PRO A 25 -10.66 -6.82 -4.64
N LEU A 26 -11.93 -7.14 -4.84
CA LEU A 26 -12.49 -8.43 -4.43
C LEU A 26 -11.91 -9.55 -5.31
N MET A 27 -12.02 -10.80 -4.84
CA MET A 27 -11.49 -11.98 -5.55
C MET A 27 -11.98 -12.04 -7.00
N SER A 28 -13.26 -11.74 -7.20
CA SER A 28 -13.80 -11.35 -8.51
C SER A 28 -13.75 -9.83 -8.61
N PHE A 29 -13.27 -9.31 -9.74
CA PHE A 29 -13.28 -7.87 -9.97
C PHE A 29 -14.71 -7.37 -10.22
N GLU A 30 -15.34 -6.87 -9.17
CA GLU A 30 -16.69 -6.28 -9.19
C GLU A 30 -16.65 -4.74 -9.17
N GLY A 31 -15.44 -4.17 -9.25
CA GLY A 31 -15.18 -2.74 -9.15
C GLY A 31 -14.19 -2.38 -8.04
N MET A 32 -13.98 -1.07 -7.84
CA MET A 32 -13.06 -0.55 -6.83
C MET A 32 -13.75 -0.39 -5.48
N ARG A 33 -13.05 -0.72 -4.39
CA ARG A 33 -13.55 -0.47 -3.03
C ARG A 33 -13.59 1.05 -2.75
N PRO A 34 -14.65 1.57 -2.11
CA PRO A 34 -14.73 3.00 -1.77
C PRO A 34 -13.82 3.39 -0.59
N HIS A 35 -13.34 2.40 0.17
CA HIS A 35 -12.66 2.57 1.45
C HIS A 35 -11.41 3.46 1.35
N LEU A 36 -10.58 3.30 0.31
CA LEU A 36 -9.40 4.14 0.14
C LEU A 36 -9.79 5.61 -0.07
N LYS A 37 -10.79 5.88 -0.91
CA LYS A 37 -11.30 7.24 -1.17
C LYS A 37 -11.89 7.85 0.11
N LEU A 38 -12.72 7.11 0.82
CA LEU A 38 -13.35 7.56 2.06
C LEU A 38 -12.33 7.85 3.17
N TRP A 39 -11.34 6.97 3.33
CA TRP A 39 -10.24 7.17 4.27
C TRP A 39 -9.45 8.43 3.93
N SER A 40 -9.11 8.62 2.65
CA SER A 40 -8.37 9.78 2.17
C SER A 40 -9.12 11.09 2.41
N GLN A 41 -10.42 11.12 2.08
CA GLN A 41 -11.29 12.27 2.31
C GLN A 41 -11.43 12.59 3.81
N LYS A 42 -11.65 11.57 4.64
CA LYS A 42 -11.72 11.74 6.10
C LYS A 42 -10.41 12.33 6.64
N ARG A 43 -9.26 11.84 6.16
CA ARG A 43 -7.94 12.30 6.59
C ARG A 43 -7.71 13.77 6.23
N LEU A 44 -7.97 14.15 4.98
CA LEU A 44 -7.88 15.55 4.53
C LEU A 44 -8.81 16.46 5.32
N ARG A 45 -10.06 16.04 5.57
CA ARG A 45 -11.01 16.81 6.36
C ARG A 45 -10.53 17.03 7.80
N ALA A 46 -9.93 16.00 8.42
CA ALA A 46 -9.51 16.04 9.82
C ALA A 46 -8.13 16.68 10.05
N LYS A 47 -7.24 16.65 9.07
CA LYS A 47 -5.83 17.05 9.21
C LYS A 47 -5.38 18.14 8.23
N GLY A 48 -6.27 18.60 7.34
CA GLY A 48 -6.00 19.68 6.41
C GLY A 48 -5.21 19.26 5.17
N ARG A 49 -4.67 20.26 4.46
CA ARG A 49 -4.02 20.09 3.15
C ARG A 49 -2.73 19.29 3.20
N ASP A 50 -1.97 19.39 4.29
CA ASP A 50 -0.68 18.70 4.45
C ASP A 50 -0.80 17.29 5.05
N ALA A 51 -2.03 16.82 5.31
CA ALA A 51 -2.30 15.56 5.99
C ALA A 51 -1.56 14.33 5.47
N PHE A 52 -1.32 14.27 4.15
CA PHE A 52 -0.58 13.18 3.52
C PHE A 52 0.93 13.37 3.53
N ARG A 53 1.42 14.61 3.37
CA ARG A 53 2.85 14.91 3.51
C ARG A 53 3.31 14.58 4.92
N ASP A 54 2.53 14.98 5.92
CA ASP A 54 2.81 14.66 7.33
C ASP A 54 2.76 13.16 7.59
N TYR A 55 1.77 12.46 7.02
CA TYR A 55 1.69 11.00 7.13
C TYR A 55 2.94 10.32 6.56
N GLN A 56 3.35 10.72 5.36
CA GLN A 56 4.51 10.17 4.67
C GLN A 56 5.79 10.45 5.46
N ARG A 57 5.98 11.67 5.98
CA ARG A 57 7.13 11.98 6.85
C ARG A 57 7.16 11.13 8.12
N GLN A 58 6.00 10.83 8.70
CA GLN A 58 5.91 10.07 9.95
C GLN A 58 6.01 8.55 9.76
N ASN A 59 5.48 8.01 8.66
CA ASN A 59 5.27 6.57 8.49
C ASN A 59 6.06 5.97 7.32
N ASN A 60 6.57 6.82 6.42
CA ASN A 60 7.19 6.41 5.17
C ASN A 60 8.52 7.15 4.94
N ALA A 61 9.17 7.67 6.00
CA ALA A 61 10.47 8.35 5.87
C ALA A 61 11.65 7.38 5.72
N ARG A 62 11.46 6.11 6.13
CA ARG A 62 12.41 5.01 5.92
C ARG A 62 11.66 3.79 5.44
N SER A 63 12.29 3.03 4.55
CA SER A 63 11.81 1.72 4.13
C SER A 63 12.10 0.66 5.19
N ILE A 64 11.54 -0.54 4.99
CA ILE A 64 11.66 -1.66 5.93
C ILE A 64 13.13 -2.11 6.09
N ASP A 65 13.95 -1.95 5.07
CA ASP A 65 15.40 -2.20 5.05
C ASP A 65 16.23 -1.00 5.56
N GLY A 66 15.58 0.03 6.09
CA GLY A 66 16.22 1.18 6.75
C GLY A 66 16.74 2.27 5.81
N LEU A 67 16.61 2.09 4.50
CA LEU A 67 17.01 3.10 3.51
C LEU A 67 16.12 4.36 3.60
N PRO A 68 16.67 5.55 3.33
CA PRO A 68 15.89 6.78 3.31
C PRO A 68 14.86 6.74 2.18
N ALA A 69 13.67 7.27 2.46
CA ALA A 69 12.65 7.43 1.43
C ALA A 69 13.03 8.53 0.42
N VAL A 70 12.38 8.51 -0.75
CA VAL A 70 12.51 9.56 -1.75
C VAL A 70 12.11 10.92 -1.18
N SER A 71 12.81 11.98 -1.57
CA SER A 71 12.46 13.33 -1.15
C SER A 71 11.03 13.68 -1.58
N LEU A 72 10.25 14.22 -0.64
CA LEU A 72 8.89 14.72 -0.89
C LEU A 72 8.89 16.13 -1.50
N GLU A 73 10.08 16.71 -1.72
CA GLU A 73 10.24 17.99 -2.42
C GLU A 73 10.03 17.77 -3.92
N ALA A 74 9.18 18.59 -4.53
CA ALA A 74 9.01 18.58 -5.97
C ALA A 74 10.31 19.05 -6.63
N LYS A 75 10.75 18.32 -7.64
CA LYS A 75 11.80 18.78 -8.55
C LYS A 75 11.23 19.79 -9.54
#